data_AF-A0A8S1MII8-F1
#
_entry.id   AF-A0A8S1MII8-F1
#
_cell.length_a   1.000
_cell.length_b   1.000
_cell.length_c   1.000
_cell.angle_alpha   90.00
_cell.angle_beta   90.00
_cell.angle_gamma   90.00
#
_symmetry.space_group_name_H-M   'P 1'
#
loop_
_entity.id
_entity.type
_entity.pdbx_description
1 polymer ?
#
loop_
_entity_poly.entity_id
_entity_poly.type
_entity_poly.pdbx_seq_one_letter_code
_entity_poly.pdbx_strand_id
1 'polypeptide(L)'
;MIQDNLVLKLIYNDIKLKFSVEDPTQTIEQLKEIVLKKLSEQGINLHSQNVQCNDSDDFMLNSSDIIGQLLKQNDTVKLVEKVADNIIQQQQQQTIEEIPIIQQQEPAEAIVVLYDISGSMSSAFFGDKELSRMGAVNAFFSAFADKTLAFEFNHIVKLVWFGSQLYDKCDFTSDLNYFIKLVDDANPGGSTKCYDAIDYAITKLLEVKQKYRDIVLRIIALTDGEDNGSTSKPNSLVQKIFDHKIIIDSFVVGDNCVGLKTLTHASNGRCYCPKDLGQGMQLFEIESILSTSRREKVEQPTTVVDLDAIKGKPFDTDGMKVVTLDLSNKVIMKRDEILKRAKEAETQDNQFTTTTTETKKISGGGGGRERRILKELNDAITKSYNECKIYPTADDIGIWKILLIGPKGSPFENGIYQLTCVIPQDYPFKPPKISFVTKMHHPNISKASGSLCLDILKDQWSPALTVFSVILSIRSLLIDANPDDALDSNVAAEYKHEKLLYQQNVLKEKKLYASPTVPDLLKDVLGSVNIDSQEYKDAYKDLSEWIKLNTQ
;
A
#
# COMPACT_ATOMS: atom_id res chain seq x y z
N MET A 1 -41.58 -32.35 -21.62
CA MET A 1 -41.11 -32.38 -23.02
C MET A 1 -42.06 -31.48 -23.79
N ILE A 2 -41.82 -30.18 -23.92
CA ILE A 2 -40.64 -29.48 -24.44
C ILE A 2 -40.32 -28.35 -23.44
N GLN A 3 -39.05 -28.21 -23.03
CA GLN A 3 -38.62 -27.12 -22.15
C GLN A 3 -37.96 -26.07 -23.04
N ASP A 4 -38.45 -24.85 -22.90
CA ASP A 4 -38.25 -23.71 -23.79
C ASP A 4 -36.86 -23.07 -23.67
N ASN A 5 -36.36 -22.61 -24.82
CA ASN A 5 -35.21 -21.71 -25.06
C ASN A 5 -33.81 -22.25 -24.75
N LEU A 6 -33.06 -22.54 -25.82
CA LEU A 6 -31.62 -22.77 -25.76
C LEU A 6 -30.89 -21.43 -25.58
N VAL A 7 -30.02 -21.33 -24.58
CA VAL A 7 -29.22 -20.13 -24.32
C VAL A 7 -27.79 -20.32 -24.84
N LEU A 8 -27.38 -19.47 -25.79
CA LEU A 8 -26.01 -19.45 -26.29
C LEU A 8 -25.19 -18.39 -25.55
N LYS A 9 -24.02 -18.81 -25.03
CA LYS A 9 -23.05 -17.92 -24.40
C LYS A 9 -21.81 -17.82 -25.27
N LEU A 10 -21.44 -16.61 -25.68
CA LEU A 10 -20.19 -16.37 -26.39
C LEU A 10 -19.25 -15.55 -25.51
N ILE A 11 -18.00 -16.01 -25.39
CA ILE A 11 -16.98 -15.37 -24.56
C ILE A 11 -15.77 -15.07 -25.45
N TYR A 12 -15.44 -13.80 -25.62
CA TYR A 12 -14.24 -13.36 -26.34
C TYR A 12 -13.68 -12.07 -25.73
N ASN A 13 -12.39 -12.07 -25.36
CA ASN A 13 -11.68 -10.93 -24.74
C ASN A 13 -12.55 -10.15 -23.73
N ASP A 14 -13.00 -10.84 -22.67
CA ASP A 14 -13.84 -10.31 -21.58
C ASP A 14 -15.27 -9.89 -21.93
N ILE A 15 -15.70 -10.05 -23.18
CA ILE A 15 -17.09 -9.76 -23.61
C ILE A 15 -17.91 -11.05 -23.54
N LYS A 16 -18.96 -11.04 -22.70
CA LYS A 16 -19.91 -12.15 -22.51
C LYS A 16 -21.26 -11.79 -23.11
N LEU A 17 -21.71 -12.54 -24.10
CA LEU A 17 -23.01 -12.33 -24.78
C LEU A 17 -23.94 -13.50 -24.53
N LYS A 18 -25.22 -13.21 -24.21
CA LYS A 18 -26.29 -14.19 -24.00
C LYS A 18 -27.34 -14.03 -25.10
N PHE A 19 -27.64 -15.09 -25.84
CA PHE A 19 -28.70 -15.12 -26.85
C PHE A 19 -29.76 -16.16 -26.49
N SER A 20 -31.04 -15.84 -26.69
CA SER A 20 -32.14 -16.79 -26.60
C SER A 20 -32.48 -17.28 -28.01
N VAL A 21 -32.52 -18.60 -28.24
CA VAL A 21 -32.82 -19.18 -29.55
C VAL A 21 -34.28 -19.63 -29.58
N GLU A 22 -35.05 -19.11 -30.54
CA GLU A 22 -36.51 -19.35 -30.67
C GLU A 22 -36.85 -20.75 -31.24
N ASP A 23 -35.93 -21.42 -31.94
CA ASP A 23 -36.15 -22.76 -32.51
C ASP A 23 -35.15 -23.79 -31.93
N PRO A 24 -35.57 -24.61 -30.94
CA PRO A 24 -34.72 -25.61 -30.30
C PRO A 24 -34.40 -26.82 -31.19
N THR A 25 -34.92 -26.87 -32.42
CA THR A 25 -34.70 -27.98 -33.37
C THR A 25 -33.34 -27.89 -34.07
N GLN A 26 -32.69 -26.72 -34.09
CA GLN A 26 -31.32 -26.56 -34.59
C GLN A 26 -30.31 -27.01 -33.53
N THR A 27 -29.38 -27.87 -33.93
CA THR A 27 -28.36 -28.39 -33.01
C THR A 27 -27.37 -27.30 -32.60
N ILE A 28 -26.88 -27.34 -31.36
CA ILE A 28 -25.84 -26.43 -30.82
C ILE A 28 -24.67 -26.23 -31.81
N GLU A 29 -24.23 -27.29 -32.48
CA GLU A 29 -23.13 -27.23 -33.45
C GLU A 29 -23.47 -26.43 -34.71
N GLN A 30 -24.71 -26.47 -35.20
CA GLN A 30 -25.14 -25.65 -36.34
C GLN A 30 -25.16 -24.16 -35.99
N LEU A 31 -25.58 -23.83 -34.76
CA LEU A 31 -25.59 -22.45 -34.27
C LEU A 31 -24.17 -21.91 -34.07
N LYS A 32 -23.24 -22.74 -33.57
CA LYS A 32 -21.81 -22.39 -33.47
C LYS A 32 -21.22 -22.05 -34.85
N GLU A 33 -21.50 -22.86 -35.86
CA GLU A 33 -20.99 -22.59 -37.22
C GLU A 33 -21.54 -21.29 -37.81
N ILE A 34 -22.83 -20.98 -37.62
CA ILE A 34 -23.44 -19.75 -38.13
C ILE A 34 -22.78 -18.51 -37.50
N VAL A 35 -22.55 -18.54 -36.19
CA VAL A 35 -21.93 -17.42 -35.47
C VAL A 35 -20.46 -17.23 -35.87
N LEU A 36 -19.68 -18.31 -35.94
CA LEU A 36 -18.29 -18.27 -36.39
C LEU A 36 -18.17 -17.77 -37.83
N LYS A 37 -19.05 -18.22 -38.72
CA LYS A 37 -19.08 -17.77 -40.12
C LYS A 37 -19.36 -16.27 -40.23
N LYS A 38 -20.36 -15.75 -39.52
CA LYS A 38 -20.67 -14.31 -39.55
C LYS A 38 -19.56 -13.42 -38.97
N LEU A 39 -18.88 -13.88 -37.92
CA LEU A 39 -17.74 -13.16 -37.34
C LEU A 39 -16.54 -13.14 -38.30
N SER A 40 -16.32 -14.26 -39.03
CA SER A 40 -15.28 -14.32 -40.06
C SER A 40 -15.56 -13.40 -41.26
N GLU A 41 -16.84 -13.24 -41.66
CA GLU A 41 -17.27 -12.31 -42.71
C GLU A 41 -16.99 -10.84 -42.33
N GLN A 42 -16.88 -10.53 -41.04
CA GLN A 42 -16.54 -9.21 -40.49
C GLN A 42 -15.04 -9.07 -40.15
N GLY A 43 -14.21 -10.02 -40.55
CA GLY A 43 -12.75 -10.00 -40.33
C GLY A 43 -12.30 -10.45 -38.93
N ILE A 44 -13.21 -10.96 -38.09
CA ILE A 44 -12.90 -11.45 -36.75
C ILE A 44 -12.74 -12.98 -36.79
N ASN A 45 -11.50 -13.46 -36.71
CA ASN A 45 -11.21 -14.90 -36.70
C ASN A 45 -11.20 -15.46 -35.27
N LEU A 46 -12.21 -16.27 -34.94
CA LEU A 46 -12.29 -17.02 -33.69
C LEU A 46 -12.07 -18.53 -33.92
N HIS A 47 -11.40 -19.19 -32.98
CA HIS A 47 -11.31 -20.64 -32.95
C HIS A 47 -12.57 -21.25 -32.32
N SER A 48 -13.06 -22.37 -32.86
CA SER A 48 -14.28 -23.07 -32.41
C SER A 48 -14.29 -23.46 -30.93
N GLN A 49 -13.11 -23.57 -30.32
CA GLN A 49 -12.89 -23.91 -28.91
C GLN A 49 -13.32 -22.78 -27.95
N ASN A 50 -13.49 -21.55 -28.46
CA ASN A 50 -13.83 -20.37 -27.68
C ASN A 50 -15.36 -20.18 -27.48
N VAL A 51 -16.18 -21.08 -28.03
CA VAL A 51 -17.64 -21.02 -27.93
C VAL A 51 -18.16 -22.18 -27.07
N GLN A 52 -18.66 -21.88 -25.87
CA GLN A 52 -19.19 -22.87 -24.92
C GLN A 52 -20.71 -22.71 -24.74
N CYS A 53 -21.45 -23.83 -24.68
CA CYS A 53 -22.90 -23.84 -24.46
C CYS A 53 -23.20 -24.61 -23.18
N ASN A 54 -23.85 -23.97 -22.19
CA ASN A 54 -24.27 -24.59 -20.93
C ASN A 54 -25.72 -24.19 -20.59
N ASP A 55 -26.47 -25.12 -19.99
CA ASP A 55 -27.90 -25.00 -19.68
C ASP A 55 -28.22 -24.49 -18.25
N SER A 56 -27.23 -24.03 -17.47
CA SER A 56 -27.46 -23.64 -16.07
C SER A 56 -27.67 -22.13 -15.89
N ASP A 57 -28.85 -21.77 -15.41
CA ASP A 57 -29.24 -20.42 -14.99
C ASP A 57 -28.44 -19.94 -13.77
N ASP A 58 -27.59 -18.92 -13.95
CA ASP A 58 -27.15 -18.04 -12.87
C ASP A 58 -26.56 -16.75 -13.47
N PHE A 59 -27.35 -15.67 -13.51
CA PHE A 59 -26.86 -14.28 -13.62
C PHE A 59 -28.00 -13.29 -13.29
N MET A 60 -27.83 -12.49 -12.24
CA MET A 60 -28.65 -11.29 -11.97
C MET A 60 -27.96 -10.07 -12.61
N LEU A 61 -28.69 -9.33 -13.45
CA LEU A 61 -28.22 -8.08 -14.05
C LEU A 61 -28.67 -6.89 -13.18
N ASN A 62 -27.71 -6.14 -12.64
CA ASN A 62 -27.93 -4.74 -12.27
C ASN A 62 -27.98 -3.93 -13.56
N SER A 63 -29.06 -3.19 -13.83
CA SER A 63 -29.16 -2.41 -15.07
C SER A 63 -29.60 -0.97 -14.84
N SER A 64 -28.66 -0.05 -15.07
CA SER A 64 -28.90 1.20 -15.78
C SER A 64 -28.81 1.04 -17.31
N ASP A 65 -28.81 -0.19 -17.84
CA ASP A 65 -28.31 -0.43 -19.19
C ASP A 65 -29.37 -0.50 -20.29
N ILE A 66 -29.12 0.34 -21.31
CA ILE A 66 -29.76 0.47 -22.61
C ILE A 66 -29.93 -0.87 -23.35
N ILE A 67 -29.13 -1.89 -22.99
CA ILE A 67 -29.22 -3.26 -23.52
C ILE A 67 -30.51 -3.97 -23.08
N GLY A 68 -31.01 -3.69 -21.88
CA GLY A 68 -32.29 -4.21 -21.38
C GLY A 68 -33.51 -3.68 -22.12
N GLN A 69 -33.40 -2.48 -22.72
CA GLN A 69 -34.46 -1.92 -23.57
C GLN A 69 -34.45 -2.51 -24.98
N LEU A 70 -33.30 -2.93 -25.49
CA LEU A 70 -33.16 -3.54 -26.82
C LEU A 70 -33.59 -5.01 -26.86
N LEU A 71 -33.48 -5.72 -25.73
CA LEU A 71 -34.02 -7.09 -25.56
C LEU A 71 -35.55 -7.16 -25.73
N LYS A 72 -36.28 -6.04 -25.61
CA LYS A 72 -37.73 -5.99 -25.82
C LYS A 72 -38.17 -5.89 -27.28
N GLN A 73 -37.24 -5.73 -28.24
CA GLN A 73 -37.57 -5.47 -29.64
C GLN A 73 -37.33 -6.66 -30.60
N ASN A 74 -36.95 -7.83 -30.09
CA ASN A 74 -36.92 -9.11 -30.83
C ASN A 74 -36.14 -9.08 -32.17
N ASP A 75 -35.09 -8.26 -32.29
CA ASP A 75 -34.27 -8.16 -33.51
C ASP A 75 -32.81 -8.57 -33.23
N THR A 76 -32.59 -9.89 -33.26
CA THR A 76 -31.31 -10.56 -32.92
C THR A 76 -30.17 -10.13 -33.84
N VAL A 77 -30.46 -9.70 -35.06
CA VAL A 77 -29.46 -9.28 -36.06
C VAL A 77 -28.85 -7.93 -35.70
N LYS A 78 -29.68 -6.93 -35.33
CA LYS A 78 -29.20 -5.61 -34.92
C LYS A 78 -28.41 -5.62 -33.61
N LEU A 79 -28.70 -6.58 -32.74
CA LEU A 79 -27.96 -6.76 -31.49
C LEU A 79 -26.53 -7.25 -31.75
N VAL A 80 -26.36 -8.19 -32.68
CA VAL A 80 -25.04 -8.68 -33.10
C VAL A 80 -24.23 -7.59 -33.82
N GLU A 81 -24.87 -6.81 -34.69
CA GLU A 81 -24.23 -5.67 -35.37
C GLU A 81 -23.72 -4.62 -34.37
N LYS A 82 -24.56 -4.18 -33.42
CA LYS A 82 -24.13 -3.19 -32.40
C LYS A 82 -23.05 -3.70 -31.46
N VAL A 83 -23.04 -5.00 -31.17
CA VAL A 83 -21.99 -5.60 -30.34
C VAL A 83 -20.67 -5.69 -31.11
N ALA A 84 -20.72 -6.04 -32.39
CA ALA A 84 -19.55 -5.98 -33.26
C ALA A 84 -19.01 -4.55 -33.37
N ASP A 85 -19.89 -3.55 -33.52
CA ASP A 85 -19.50 -2.13 -33.54
C ASP A 85 -18.84 -1.68 -32.23
N ASN A 86 -19.35 -2.11 -31.08
CA ASN A 86 -18.74 -1.81 -29.77
C ASN A 86 -17.36 -2.48 -29.61
N ILE A 87 -17.21 -3.73 -30.08
CA ILE A 87 -15.92 -4.43 -30.08
C ILE A 87 -14.91 -3.67 -30.96
N ILE A 88 -15.33 -3.22 -32.14
CA ILE A 88 -14.50 -2.46 -33.06
C ILE A 88 -14.13 -1.09 -32.47
N GLN A 89 -15.06 -0.38 -31.83
CA GLN A 89 -14.79 0.90 -31.16
C GLN A 89 -13.80 0.75 -29.99
N GLN A 90 -13.92 -0.32 -29.19
CA GLN A 90 -12.97 -0.59 -28.11
C GLN A 90 -11.57 -0.94 -28.64
N GLN A 91 -11.47 -1.68 -29.75
CA GLN A 91 -10.18 -1.95 -30.40
C GLN A 91 -9.55 -0.70 -31.02
N GLN A 92 -10.36 0.23 -31.54
CA GLN A 92 -9.88 1.51 -32.09
C GLN A 92 -9.46 2.51 -30.98
N GLN A 93 -10.12 2.50 -29.82
CA GLN A 93 -9.70 3.29 -28.66
C GLN A 93 -8.37 2.80 -28.06
N GLN A 94 -8.07 1.50 -28.13
CA GLN A 94 -6.77 0.95 -27.72
C GLN A 94 -5.61 1.33 -28.65
N THR A 95 -5.87 1.86 -29.85
CA THR A 95 -4.81 2.21 -30.82
C THR A 95 -4.41 3.69 -30.84
N ILE A 96 -5.01 4.56 -30.02
CA ILE A 96 -4.65 5.99 -29.95
C ILE A 96 -4.63 6.48 -28.50
N GLU A 97 -3.68 6.00 -27.71
CA GLU A 97 -3.09 6.79 -26.61
C GLU A 97 -1.58 6.55 -26.65
N GLU A 98 -0.85 7.42 -27.36
CA GLU A 98 0.58 7.57 -27.12
C GLU A 98 0.76 8.18 -25.72
N ILE A 99 0.88 7.31 -24.72
CA ILE A 99 1.23 7.69 -23.35
C ILE A 99 2.61 8.38 -23.38
N PRO A 100 2.79 9.55 -22.75
CA PRO A 100 4.10 10.17 -22.64
C PRO A 100 5.05 9.18 -21.97
N ILE A 101 6.30 9.09 -22.44
CA ILE A 101 7.33 8.22 -21.87
C ILE A 101 7.61 8.63 -20.42
N ILE A 102 6.79 8.14 -19.48
CA ILE A 102 7.12 8.06 -18.08
C ILE A 102 8.11 6.91 -18.01
N GLN A 103 9.34 7.19 -17.58
CA GLN A 103 10.30 6.14 -17.24
C GLN A 103 9.63 5.22 -16.20
N GLN A 104 9.17 4.05 -16.61
CA GLN A 104 8.61 3.05 -15.70
C GLN A 104 9.70 2.74 -14.67
N GLN A 105 9.46 3.17 -13.43
CA GLN A 105 10.41 3.00 -12.33
C GLN A 105 10.57 1.50 -12.05
N GLU A 106 11.80 1.00 -12.01
CA GLU A 106 12.06 -0.42 -11.74
C GLU A 106 11.41 -0.83 -10.40
N PRO A 107 10.74 -2.00 -10.35
CA PRO A 107 10.04 -2.44 -9.16
C PRO A 107 11.01 -2.67 -8.00
N ALA A 108 10.64 -2.17 -6.82
CA ALA A 108 11.48 -2.28 -5.62
C ALA A 108 11.35 -3.67 -4.97
N GLU A 109 10.19 -4.32 -5.12
CA GLU A 109 9.85 -5.56 -4.45
C GLU A 109 8.97 -6.44 -5.35
N ALA A 110 9.32 -7.72 -5.45
CA ALA A 110 8.50 -8.74 -6.10
C ALA A 110 7.88 -9.65 -5.05
N ILE A 111 6.56 -9.79 -5.12
CA ILE A 111 5.76 -10.50 -4.12
C ILE A 111 5.01 -11.65 -4.81
N VAL A 112 5.21 -12.88 -4.34
CA VAL A 112 4.31 -13.99 -4.66
C VAL A 112 3.35 -14.18 -3.50
N VAL A 113 2.06 -13.98 -3.74
CA VAL A 113 1.00 -14.27 -2.79
C VAL A 113 0.54 -15.71 -2.99
N LEU A 114 0.80 -16.54 -2.00
CA LEU A 114 0.31 -17.90 -1.91
C LEU A 114 -1.04 -17.88 -1.19
N TYR A 115 -2.08 -18.20 -1.93
CA TYR A 115 -3.46 -18.17 -1.47
C TYR A 115 -3.96 -19.61 -1.31
N ASP A 116 -4.29 -19.99 -0.09
CA ASP A 116 -4.74 -21.35 0.24
C ASP A 116 -6.21 -21.57 -0.15
N ILE A 117 -6.45 -22.59 -0.96
CA ILE A 117 -7.78 -23.06 -1.37
C ILE A 117 -8.02 -24.51 -0.93
N SER A 118 -7.30 -25.00 0.06
CA SER A 118 -7.48 -26.36 0.59
C SER A 118 -8.82 -26.52 1.31
N GLY A 119 -9.25 -27.77 1.51
CA GLY A 119 -10.54 -28.06 2.13
C GLY A 119 -10.65 -27.53 3.57
N SER A 120 -9.55 -27.38 4.30
CA SER A 120 -9.57 -26.85 5.66
C SER A 120 -9.94 -25.37 5.75
N MET A 121 -9.82 -24.64 4.63
CA MET A 121 -10.21 -23.22 4.51
C MET A 121 -11.72 -23.00 4.57
N SER A 122 -12.54 -24.05 4.40
CA SER A 122 -13.99 -23.98 4.62
C SER A 122 -14.38 -23.98 6.11
N SER A 123 -13.42 -24.23 7.01
CA SER A 123 -13.68 -24.25 8.45
C SER A 123 -13.97 -22.85 9.00
N ALA A 124 -14.63 -22.80 10.16
CA ALA A 124 -14.84 -21.57 10.91
C ALA A 124 -13.52 -20.88 11.27
N PHE A 125 -13.49 -19.56 11.13
CA PHE A 125 -12.37 -18.72 11.54
C PHE A 125 -12.46 -18.43 13.05
N PHE A 126 -11.51 -18.97 13.83
CA PHE A 126 -11.38 -18.75 15.29
C PHE A 126 -12.69 -18.66 16.10
N GLY A 127 -13.60 -19.62 15.91
CA GLY A 127 -14.84 -19.70 16.68
C GLY A 127 -15.97 -18.77 16.21
N ASP A 128 -15.71 -17.93 15.22
CA ASP A 128 -16.75 -17.25 14.44
C ASP A 128 -17.43 -18.28 13.52
N LYS A 129 -18.72 -18.55 13.77
CA LYS A 129 -19.48 -19.54 13.01
C LYS A 129 -19.98 -19.02 11.67
N GLU A 130 -20.00 -17.70 11.48
CA GLU A 130 -20.51 -17.07 10.27
C GLU A 130 -19.40 -16.78 9.27
N LEU A 131 -18.16 -16.59 9.74
CA LEU A 131 -17.01 -16.33 8.90
C LEU A 131 -16.13 -17.58 8.72
N SER A 132 -15.93 -17.99 7.46
CA SER A 132 -14.97 -19.05 7.12
C SER A 132 -13.53 -18.50 7.12
N ARG A 133 -12.55 -19.38 7.31
CA ARG A 133 -11.12 -19.05 7.15
C ARG A 133 -10.83 -18.44 5.77
N MET A 134 -11.47 -18.96 4.73
CA MET A 134 -11.41 -18.40 3.38
C MET A 134 -11.98 -16.99 3.30
N GLY A 135 -13.12 -16.72 3.94
CA GLY A 135 -13.70 -15.38 4.02
C GLY A 135 -12.77 -14.38 4.71
N ALA A 136 -12.11 -14.79 5.80
CA ALA A 136 -11.11 -13.96 6.47
C ALA A 136 -9.90 -13.69 5.57
N VAL A 137 -9.38 -14.71 4.88
CA VAL A 137 -8.27 -14.56 3.94
C VAL A 137 -8.63 -13.68 2.73
N ASN A 138 -9.86 -13.75 2.22
CA ASN A 138 -10.36 -12.82 1.19
C ASN A 138 -10.26 -11.38 1.67
N ALA A 139 -10.76 -11.09 2.87
CA ALA A 139 -10.70 -9.74 3.43
C ALA A 139 -9.26 -9.26 3.61
N PHE A 140 -8.36 -10.13 4.10
CA PHE A 140 -6.93 -9.82 4.26
C PHE A 140 -6.25 -9.51 2.92
N PHE A 141 -6.56 -10.30 1.88
CA PHE A 141 -5.98 -10.11 0.57
C PHE A 141 -6.50 -8.83 -0.11
N SER A 142 -7.80 -8.53 -0.01
CA SER A 142 -8.37 -7.28 -0.51
C SER A 142 -7.76 -6.08 0.21
N ALA A 143 -7.64 -6.13 1.54
CA ALA A 143 -6.98 -5.08 2.32
C ALA A 143 -5.51 -4.89 1.89
N PHE A 144 -4.78 -5.98 1.65
CA PHE A 144 -3.42 -5.92 1.12
C PHE A 144 -3.38 -5.21 -0.23
N ALA A 145 -4.24 -5.58 -1.19
CA ALA A 145 -4.28 -4.98 -2.52
C ALA A 145 -4.63 -3.50 -2.46
N ASP A 146 -5.73 -3.14 -1.79
CA ASP A 146 -6.23 -1.77 -1.68
C ASP A 146 -5.19 -0.85 -1.01
N LYS A 147 -4.62 -1.29 0.11
CA LYS A 147 -3.64 -0.48 0.85
C LYS A 147 -2.32 -0.39 0.11
N THR A 148 -1.88 -1.45 -0.57
CA THR A 148 -0.66 -1.41 -1.39
C THR A 148 -0.78 -0.39 -2.52
N LEU A 149 -1.94 -0.32 -3.17
CA LEU A 149 -2.25 0.70 -4.17
C LEU A 149 -2.32 2.10 -3.56
N ALA A 150 -3.01 2.28 -2.42
CA ALA A 150 -3.16 3.57 -1.78
C ALA A 150 -1.83 4.19 -1.31
N PHE A 151 -0.91 3.35 -0.80
CA PHE A 151 0.44 3.75 -0.41
C PHE A 151 1.43 3.86 -1.58
N GLU A 152 1.00 3.53 -2.81
CA GLU A 152 1.80 3.60 -4.03
C GLU A 152 3.13 2.86 -3.92
N PHE A 153 3.11 1.70 -3.27
CA PHE A 153 4.31 0.90 -3.22
C PHE A 153 4.65 0.35 -4.61
N ASN A 154 5.90 0.55 -5.04
CA ASN A 154 6.37 0.06 -6.32
C ASN A 154 6.63 -1.45 -6.25
N HIS A 155 5.55 -2.22 -6.30
CA HIS A 155 5.51 -3.67 -6.15
C HIS A 155 5.04 -4.31 -7.45
N ILE A 156 5.61 -5.47 -7.77
CA ILE A 156 5.02 -6.39 -8.72
C ILE A 156 4.57 -7.63 -7.97
N VAL A 157 3.30 -8.00 -8.15
CA VAL A 157 2.65 -9.05 -7.39
C VAL A 157 2.19 -10.16 -8.32
N LYS A 158 2.34 -11.40 -7.88
CA LYS A 158 1.84 -12.60 -8.54
C LYS A 158 0.98 -13.40 -7.57
N LEU A 159 -0.21 -13.81 -8.00
CA LEU A 159 -1.13 -14.63 -7.22
C LEU A 159 -1.04 -16.10 -7.65
N VAL A 160 -0.82 -16.99 -6.68
CA VAL A 160 -0.80 -18.45 -6.89
C VAL A 160 -1.75 -19.08 -5.90
N TRP A 161 -2.71 -19.85 -6.40
CA TRP A 161 -3.57 -20.67 -5.53
C TRP A 161 -2.93 -22.02 -5.28
N PHE A 162 -3.06 -22.51 -4.05
CA PHE A 162 -2.58 -23.85 -3.73
C PHE A 162 -3.59 -24.64 -2.91
N GLY A 163 -3.66 -25.93 -3.22
CA GLY A 163 -4.46 -26.94 -2.53
C GLY A 163 -3.90 -28.31 -2.91
N SER A 164 -4.71 -29.15 -3.57
CA SER A 164 -4.21 -30.42 -4.12
C SER A 164 -3.24 -30.23 -5.29
N GLN A 165 -3.36 -29.10 -5.99
CA GLN A 165 -2.53 -28.67 -7.10
C GLN A 165 -2.22 -27.18 -6.92
N LEU A 166 -1.26 -26.69 -7.72
CA LEU A 166 -0.91 -25.28 -7.81
C LEU A 166 -1.58 -24.68 -9.05
N TYR A 167 -2.19 -23.52 -8.89
CA TYR A 167 -2.81 -22.79 -9.99
C TYR A 167 -2.16 -21.42 -10.10
N ASP A 168 -1.44 -21.22 -11.21
CA ASP A 168 -0.87 -19.93 -11.57
C ASP A 168 -1.98 -19.05 -12.17
N LYS A 169 -2.35 -17.96 -11.48
CA LYS A 169 -3.51 -17.15 -11.86
C LYS A 169 -3.16 -15.94 -12.70
N CYS A 170 -1.93 -15.48 -12.65
CA CYS A 170 -1.50 -14.25 -13.33
C CYS A 170 0.01 -14.23 -13.48
N ASP A 171 0.51 -13.43 -14.41
CA ASP A 171 1.91 -13.01 -14.37
C ASP A 171 2.12 -11.91 -13.33
N PHE A 172 3.39 -11.59 -13.04
CA PHE A 172 3.71 -10.46 -12.17
C PHE A 172 3.17 -9.15 -12.75
N THR A 173 2.36 -8.45 -11.98
CA THR A 173 1.74 -7.18 -12.38
C THR A 173 1.75 -6.17 -11.23
N SER A 174 1.77 -4.89 -11.58
CA SER A 174 1.53 -3.78 -10.63
C SER A 174 0.04 -3.43 -10.50
N ASP A 175 -0.81 -3.93 -11.40
CA ASP A 175 -2.26 -3.72 -11.33
C ASP A 175 -2.91 -4.76 -10.42
N LEU A 176 -3.15 -4.37 -9.16
CA LEU A 176 -3.74 -5.24 -8.15
C LEU A 176 -5.27 -5.31 -8.23
N ASN A 177 -5.94 -4.42 -8.99
CA ASN A 177 -7.40 -4.41 -9.12
C ASN A 177 -7.92 -5.68 -9.80
N TYR A 178 -7.09 -6.30 -10.64
CA TYR A 178 -7.39 -7.57 -11.29
C TYR A 178 -7.50 -8.73 -10.27
N PHE A 179 -6.78 -8.66 -9.15
CA PHE A 179 -6.72 -9.78 -8.21
C PHE A 179 -7.96 -9.98 -7.36
N ILE A 180 -8.63 -8.88 -6.99
CA ILE A 180 -9.86 -8.95 -6.18
C ILE A 180 -10.90 -9.80 -6.90
N LYS A 181 -11.05 -9.61 -8.22
CA LYS A 181 -11.98 -10.38 -9.04
C LYS A 181 -11.62 -11.86 -9.17
N LEU A 182 -10.34 -12.21 -9.10
CA LEU A 182 -9.91 -13.60 -9.21
C LEU A 182 -10.27 -14.38 -7.94
N VAL A 183 -10.08 -13.78 -6.78
CA VAL A 183 -10.21 -14.44 -5.47
C VAL A 183 -11.67 -14.80 -5.14
N ASP A 184 -12.65 -14.05 -5.65
CA ASP A 184 -14.08 -14.34 -5.44
C ASP A 184 -14.54 -15.67 -6.08
N ASP A 185 -13.83 -16.16 -7.11
CA ASP A 185 -14.15 -17.42 -7.81
C ASP A 185 -13.46 -18.66 -7.17
N ALA A 186 -12.68 -18.46 -6.12
CA ALA A 186 -11.95 -19.54 -5.47
C ALA A 186 -12.89 -20.44 -4.66
N ASN A 187 -12.77 -21.77 -4.83
CA ASN A 187 -13.54 -22.76 -4.08
C ASN A 187 -12.62 -23.66 -3.26
N PRO A 188 -12.88 -23.86 -1.96
CA PRO A 188 -12.02 -24.68 -1.12
C PRO A 188 -12.18 -26.17 -1.43
N GLY A 189 -11.07 -26.91 -1.52
CA GLY A 189 -11.10 -28.35 -1.77
C GLY A 189 -9.75 -29.06 -1.75
N GLY A 190 -9.77 -30.31 -1.31
CA GLY A 190 -8.63 -31.23 -1.40
C GLY A 190 -7.53 -31.00 -0.34
N SER A 191 -6.34 -31.59 -0.58
CA SER A 191 -5.19 -31.56 0.35
C SER A 191 -4.48 -30.19 0.37
N THR A 192 -3.51 -30.02 1.27
CA THR A 192 -2.73 -28.77 1.41
C THR A 192 -1.26 -29.03 1.09
N LYS A 193 -0.77 -28.42 -0.01
CA LYS A 193 0.60 -28.50 -0.50
C LYS A 193 1.37 -27.19 -0.31
N CYS A 194 1.45 -26.72 0.92
CA CYS A 194 2.04 -25.45 1.29
C CYS A 194 3.54 -25.37 0.94
N TYR A 195 4.34 -26.40 1.24
CA TYR A 195 5.78 -26.37 0.95
C TYR A 195 6.09 -26.45 -0.55
N ASP A 196 5.31 -27.21 -1.33
CA ASP A 196 5.45 -27.22 -2.80
C ASP A 196 5.06 -25.85 -3.40
N ALA A 197 4.06 -25.17 -2.83
CA ALA A 197 3.69 -23.82 -3.21
C ALA A 197 4.82 -22.81 -2.93
N ILE A 198 5.48 -22.92 -1.77
CA ILE A 198 6.66 -22.11 -1.44
C ILE A 198 7.81 -22.38 -2.42
N ASP A 199 8.10 -23.64 -2.75
CA ASP A 199 9.17 -23.96 -3.71
C ASP A 199 8.89 -23.40 -5.11
N TYR A 200 7.62 -23.48 -5.53
CA TYR A 200 7.16 -22.86 -6.78
C TYR A 200 7.32 -21.34 -6.74
N ALA A 201 6.90 -20.68 -5.66
CA ALA A 201 7.06 -19.24 -5.47
C ALA A 201 8.52 -18.80 -5.51
N ILE A 202 9.44 -19.55 -4.88
CA ILE A 202 10.89 -19.31 -4.96
C ILE A 202 11.32 -19.32 -6.42
N THR A 203 10.92 -20.33 -7.18
CA THR A 203 11.27 -20.44 -8.61
C THR A 203 10.81 -19.21 -9.40
N LYS A 204 9.56 -18.76 -9.19
CA LYS A 204 9.00 -17.58 -9.86
C LYS A 204 9.67 -16.26 -9.46
N LEU A 205 10.04 -16.11 -8.20
CA LEU A 205 10.80 -14.95 -7.74
C LEU A 205 12.21 -14.89 -8.34
N LEU A 206 12.86 -16.05 -8.53
CA LEU A 206 14.18 -16.12 -9.16
C LEU A 206 14.14 -15.79 -10.66
N GLU A 207 13.06 -16.16 -11.37
CA GLU A 207 12.83 -15.71 -12.75
C GLU A 207 12.81 -14.18 -12.85
N VAL A 208 12.13 -13.50 -11.92
CA VAL A 208 12.07 -12.03 -11.86
C VAL A 208 13.42 -11.41 -11.48
N LYS A 209 14.16 -12.02 -10.55
CA LYS A 209 15.48 -11.53 -10.13
C LYS A 209 16.53 -11.54 -11.25
N GLN A 210 16.36 -12.38 -12.27
CA GLN A 210 17.19 -12.34 -13.47
C GLN A 210 16.98 -11.05 -14.27
N LYS A 211 15.75 -10.50 -14.24
CA LYS A 211 15.38 -9.25 -14.92
C LYS A 211 15.73 -8.02 -14.08
N TYR A 212 15.53 -8.07 -12.77
CA TYR A 212 15.78 -6.96 -11.85
C TYR A 212 16.76 -7.39 -10.76
N ARG A 213 18.03 -6.96 -10.85
CA ARG A 213 19.12 -7.49 -10.01
C ARG A 213 18.98 -7.14 -8.52
N ASP A 214 18.53 -5.92 -8.23
CA ASP A 214 18.47 -5.35 -6.88
C ASP A 214 17.08 -5.47 -6.23
N ILE A 215 16.17 -6.21 -6.86
CA ILE A 215 14.79 -6.38 -6.38
C ILE A 215 14.75 -7.21 -5.09
N VAL A 216 13.90 -6.77 -4.14
CA VAL A 216 13.59 -7.56 -2.95
C VAL A 216 12.62 -8.68 -3.31
N LEU A 217 12.90 -9.90 -2.84
CA LEU A 217 12.06 -11.07 -3.10
C LEU A 217 11.27 -11.44 -1.86
N ARG A 218 9.94 -11.56 -2.01
CA ARG A 218 9.04 -11.83 -0.90
C ARG A 218 7.94 -12.81 -1.26
N ILE A 219 7.59 -13.66 -0.30
CA ILE A 219 6.44 -14.56 -0.34
C ILE A 219 5.49 -14.12 0.77
N ILE A 220 4.20 -13.98 0.46
CA ILE A 220 3.13 -13.81 1.44
C ILE A 220 2.26 -15.05 1.40
N ALA A 221 2.19 -15.80 2.49
CA ALA A 221 1.36 -16.99 2.60
C ALA A 221 0.09 -16.70 3.40
N LEU A 222 -1.08 -16.84 2.77
CA LEU A 222 -2.39 -16.73 3.41
C LEU A 222 -3.01 -18.12 3.48
N THR A 223 -2.98 -18.74 4.66
CA THR A 223 -3.22 -20.18 4.83
C THR A 223 -3.60 -20.52 6.26
N ASP A 224 -4.14 -21.70 6.52
CA ASP A 224 -4.29 -22.21 7.88
C ASP A 224 -3.03 -22.94 8.40
N GLY A 225 -2.01 -23.08 7.54
CA GLY A 225 -0.65 -23.49 7.87
C GLY A 225 -0.42 -25.00 7.95
N GLU A 226 -1.43 -25.80 7.62
CA GLU A 226 -1.27 -27.25 7.52
C GLU A 226 -0.54 -27.63 6.23
N ASP A 227 0.32 -28.64 6.31
CA ASP A 227 0.88 -29.28 5.13
C ASP A 227 0.78 -30.80 5.30
N ASN A 228 0.02 -31.44 4.41
CA ASN A 228 -0.24 -32.87 4.47
C ASN A 228 0.04 -33.59 3.15
N GLY A 229 0.48 -32.86 2.11
CA GLY A 229 0.63 -33.40 0.77
C GLY A 229 1.86 -32.91 0.01
N SER A 230 2.72 -32.08 0.61
CA SER A 230 3.91 -31.60 -0.11
C SER A 230 4.99 -32.66 -0.22
N THR A 231 5.67 -32.65 -1.37
CA THR A 231 6.90 -33.42 -1.57
C THR A 231 8.13 -32.68 -1.04
N SER A 232 8.09 -31.35 -1.09
CA SER A 232 9.11 -30.45 -0.59
C SER A 232 9.19 -30.47 0.92
N LYS A 233 10.41 -30.36 1.47
CA LYS A 233 10.65 -30.37 2.92
C LYS A 233 11.19 -29.02 3.42
N PRO A 234 10.85 -28.58 4.64
CA PRO A 234 11.34 -27.31 5.19
C PRO A 234 12.86 -27.14 5.13
N ASN A 235 13.63 -28.20 5.42
CA ASN A 235 15.10 -28.17 5.41
C ASN A 235 15.70 -27.89 4.02
N SER A 236 15.06 -28.33 2.93
CA SER A 236 15.54 -28.00 1.59
C SER A 236 15.16 -26.57 1.19
N LEU A 237 14.03 -26.07 1.68
CA LEU A 237 13.55 -24.72 1.39
C LEU A 237 14.39 -23.66 2.12
N VAL A 238 14.74 -23.88 3.39
CA VAL A 238 15.50 -22.90 4.18
C VAL A 238 16.86 -22.57 3.54
N GLN A 239 17.51 -23.55 2.90
CA GLN A 239 18.75 -23.32 2.16
C GLN A 239 18.52 -22.37 0.97
N LYS A 240 17.53 -22.66 0.11
CA LYS A 240 17.19 -21.81 -1.05
C LYS A 240 16.79 -20.40 -0.62
N ILE A 241 16.01 -20.29 0.45
CA ILE A 241 15.56 -19.02 1.04
C ILE A 241 16.77 -18.20 1.50
N PHE A 242 17.71 -18.84 2.21
CA PHE A 242 18.93 -18.21 2.70
C PHE A 242 19.81 -17.73 1.54
N ASP A 243 20.12 -18.60 0.58
CA ASP A 243 21.02 -18.31 -0.54
C ASP A 243 20.55 -17.13 -1.39
N HIS A 244 19.23 -16.97 -1.52
CA HIS A 244 18.62 -15.93 -2.34
C HIS A 244 18.04 -14.76 -1.56
N LYS A 245 18.13 -14.78 -0.23
CA LYS A 245 17.62 -13.74 0.69
C LYS A 245 16.13 -13.47 0.50
N ILE A 246 15.34 -14.54 0.36
CA ILE A 246 13.89 -14.46 0.17
C ILE A 246 13.23 -14.26 1.54
N ILE A 247 12.29 -13.33 1.63
CA ILE A 247 11.51 -13.08 2.85
C ILE A 247 10.18 -13.81 2.73
N ILE A 248 9.74 -14.52 3.77
CA ILE A 248 8.42 -15.17 3.82
C ILE A 248 7.65 -14.56 4.99
N ASP A 249 6.50 -13.96 4.72
CA ASP A 249 5.54 -13.64 5.78
C ASP A 249 4.32 -14.54 5.66
N SER A 250 3.77 -14.96 6.78
CA SER A 250 2.63 -15.85 6.83
C SER A 250 1.53 -15.29 7.71
N PHE A 251 0.31 -15.25 7.20
CA PHE A 251 -0.90 -14.86 7.92
C PHE A 251 -1.75 -16.11 8.10
N VAL A 252 -1.69 -16.67 9.31
CA VAL A 252 -2.24 -17.98 9.61
C VAL A 252 -3.63 -17.87 10.22
N VAL A 253 -4.61 -18.50 9.58
CA VAL A 253 -6.02 -18.52 10.01
C VAL A 253 -6.43 -19.83 10.71
N GLY A 254 -5.46 -20.68 11.05
CA GLY A 254 -5.63 -21.94 11.79
C GLY A 254 -4.57 -22.17 12.88
N ASP A 255 -4.73 -23.28 13.60
CA ASP A 255 -4.00 -23.53 14.85
C ASP A 255 -2.73 -24.38 14.66
N ASN A 256 -2.58 -25.02 13.49
CA ASN A 256 -1.60 -26.06 13.24
C ASN A 256 -0.59 -25.66 12.17
N CYS A 257 0.36 -24.80 12.52
CA CYS A 257 1.29 -24.19 11.57
C CYS A 257 2.75 -24.15 12.03
N VAL A 258 3.15 -25.05 12.95
CA VAL A 258 4.50 -25.02 13.56
C VAL A 258 5.60 -25.02 12.51
N GLY A 259 5.49 -25.85 11.48
CA GLY A 259 6.49 -25.93 10.40
C GLY A 259 6.57 -24.64 9.56
N LEU A 260 5.42 -24.14 9.10
CA LEU A 260 5.35 -22.89 8.35
C LEU A 260 5.88 -21.70 9.17
N LYS A 261 5.45 -21.57 10.43
CA LYS A 261 5.93 -20.53 11.34
C LYS A 261 7.45 -20.56 11.50
N THR A 262 8.02 -21.75 11.68
CA THR A 262 9.47 -21.93 11.82
C THR A 262 10.21 -21.49 10.56
N LEU A 263 9.70 -21.89 9.38
CA LEU A 263 10.27 -21.51 8.09
C LEU A 263 10.17 -20.00 7.84
N THR A 264 9.02 -19.41 8.15
CA THR A 264 8.77 -17.96 8.10
C THR A 264 9.80 -17.19 8.91
N HIS A 265 10.03 -17.57 10.18
CA HIS A 265 11.03 -16.90 11.01
C HIS A 265 12.47 -17.14 10.55
N ALA A 266 12.78 -18.30 9.97
CA ALA A 266 14.09 -18.58 9.39
C ALA A 266 14.39 -17.70 8.16
N SER A 267 13.36 -17.28 7.42
CA SER A 267 13.47 -16.33 6.30
C SER A 267 13.62 -14.86 6.73
N ASN A 268 13.67 -14.59 8.04
CA ASN A 268 13.59 -13.25 8.64
C ASN A 268 12.26 -12.50 8.40
N GLY A 269 11.22 -13.19 7.93
CA GLY A 269 9.86 -12.64 7.88
C GLY A 269 9.08 -12.87 9.17
N ARG A 270 7.76 -12.67 9.11
CA ARG A 270 6.87 -12.59 10.27
C ARG A 270 5.66 -13.50 10.11
N CYS A 271 5.31 -14.21 11.18
CA CYS A 271 4.20 -15.14 11.22
C CYS A 271 3.11 -14.60 12.15
N TYR A 272 2.04 -14.10 11.56
CA TYR A 272 0.89 -13.55 12.25
C TYR A 272 -0.22 -14.59 12.37
N CYS A 273 -0.98 -14.56 13.45
CA CYS A 273 -2.16 -15.40 13.64
C CYS A 273 -3.31 -14.56 14.22
N PRO A 274 -3.94 -13.70 13.38
CA PRO A 274 -5.03 -12.83 13.82
C PRO A 274 -6.20 -13.67 14.32
N LYS A 275 -6.68 -13.38 15.53
CA LYS A 275 -7.73 -14.18 16.20
C LYS A 275 -9.16 -13.75 15.87
N ASP A 276 -9.30 -12.61 15.20
CA ASP A 276 -10.55 -12.09 14.68
C ASP A 276 -10.29 -11.24 13.44
N LEU A 277 -11.35 -10.90 12.71
CA LEU A 277 -11.24 -10.18 11.44
C LEU A 277 -10.63 -8.78 11.66
N GLY A 278 -11.01 -8.11 12.76
CA GLY A 278 -10.52 -6.77 13.10
C GLY A 278 -9.00 -6.73 13.29
N GLN A 279 -8.44 -7.68 14.04
CA GLN A 279 -6.99 -7.83 14.21
C GLN A 279 -6.29 -8.03 12.87
N GLY A 280 -6.84 -8.87 12.00
CA GLY A 280 -6.25 -9.11 10.68
C GLY A 280 -6.31 -7.88 9.77
N MET A 281 -7.43 -7.15 9.74
CA MET A 281 -7.55 -5.91 8.98
C MET A 281 -6.56 -4.84 9.46
N GLN A 282 -6.39 -4.69 10.78
CA GLN A 282 -5.41 -3.77 11.36
C GLN A 282 -3.97 -4.10 10.93
N LEU A 283 -3.62 -5.38 10.79
CA LEU A 283 -2.28 -5.77 10.30
C LEU A 283 -2.02 -5.24 8.89
N PHE A 284 -3.01 -5.32 7.99
CA PHE A 284 -2.87 -4.83 6.61
C PHE A 284 -2.96 -3.30 6.49
N GLU A 285 -3.23 -2.56 7.57
CA GLU A 285 -3.04 -1.10 7.61
C GLU A 285 -1.58 -0.69 7.89
N ILE A 286 -0.72 -1.64 8.29
CA ILE A 286 0.65 -1.35 8.71
C ILE A 286 1.60 -1.39 7.51
N GLU A 287 2.27 -0.27 7.23
CA GLU A 287 3.20 -0.13 6.10
C GLU A 287 4.32 -1.19 6.06
N SER A 288 4.85 -1.61 7.22
CA SER A 288 5.91 -2.64 7.32
C SER A 288 5.42 -4.05 6.98
N ILE A 289 4.11 -4.26 7.03
CA ILE A 289 3.44 -5.47 6.56
C ILE A 289 3.21 -5.38 5.05
N LEU A 290 2.85 -4.22 4.52
CA LEU A 290 2.63 -4.05 3.08
C LEU A 290 3.94 -4.07 2.29
N SER A 291 4.98 -3.37 2.74
CA SER A 291 6.30 -3.36 2.11
C SER A 291 7.45 -3.65 3.09
N THR A 292 8.39 -4.49 2.66
CA THR A 292 9.61 -4.75 3.44
C THR A 292 10.54 -3.54 3.54
N SER A 293 10.44 -2.59 2.59
CA SER A 293 11.19 -1.33 2.63
C SER A 293 10.92 -0.48 3.88
N ARG A 294 9.78 -0.71 4.53
CA ARG A 294 9.30 0.03 5.72
C ARG A 294 9.65 -0.65 7.04
N ARG A 295 10.32 -1.80 6.99
CA ARG A 295 10.77 -2.57 8.16
C ARG A 295 12.04 -1.98 8.76
N GLU A 296 12.15 -2.07 10.08
CA GLU A 296 13.43 -1.85 10.76
C GLU A 296 14.50 -2.77 10.16
N LYS A 297 15.68 -2.21 9.90
CA LYS A 297 16.80 -2.98 9.33
C LYS A 297 17.33 -3.94 10.38
N VAL A 298 16.98 -5.22 10.25
CA VAL A 298 17.54 -6.30 11.04
C VAL A 298 18.78 -6.85 10.34
N GLU A 299 19.85 -7.12 11.09
CA GLU A 299 21.04 -7.79 10.54
C GLU A 299 20.65 -9.15 9.95
N GLN A 300 21.10 -9.41 8.72
CA GLN A 300 20.81 -10.69 8.09
C GLN A 300 21.69 -11.79 8.71
N PRO A 301 21.14 -13.00 8.92
CA PRO A 301 21.92 -14.11 9.42
C PRO A 301 23.08 -14.42 8.46
N THR A 302 24.27 -14.68 9.01
CA THR A 302 25.49 -14.99 8.24
C THR A 302 25.61 -16.46 7.87
N THR A 303 24.81 -17.32 8.50
CA THR A 303 24.74 -18.77 8.25
C THR A 303 23.30 -19.21 8.16
N VAL A 304 23.05 -20.29 7.43
CA VAL A 304 21.73 -20.93 7.34
C VAL A 304 21.23 -21.21 8.75
N VAL A 305 19.98 -20.85 9.00
CA VAL A 305 19.40 -20.91 10.33
C VAL A 305 18.93 -22.33 10.61
N ASP A 306 19.29 -22.85 11.78
CA ASP A 306 18.80 -24.14 12.26
C ASP A 306 17.31 -24.03 12.64
N LEU A 307 16.45 -24.78 11.94
CA LEU A 307 15.01 -24.75 12.16
C LEU A 307 14.63 -25.28 13.55
N ASP A 308 15.37 -26.24 14.11
CA ASP A 308 15.05 -26.78 15.43
C ASP A 308 15.31 -25.74 16.53
N ALA A 309 16.28 -24.83 16.34
CA ALA A 309 16.52 -23.71 17.25
C ALA A 309 15.40 -22.66 17.26
N ILE A 310 14.55 -22.61 16.23
CA ILE A 310 13.49 -21.60 16.06
C ILE A 310 12.09 -22.15 16.32
N LYS A 311 11.94 -23.48 16.39
CA LYS A 311 10.66 -24.22 16.47
C LYS A 311 9.69 -23.80 17.60
N GLY A 312 10.15 -23.02 18.58
CA GLY A 312 9.35 -22.51 19.70
C GLY A 312 8.98 -21.02 19.63
N LYS A 313 9.40 -20.26 18.63
CA LYS A 313 9.10 -18.82 18.58
C LYS A 313 7.57 -18.56 18.57
N PRO A 314 7.06 -17.58 19.35
CA PRO A 314 5.65 -17.24 19.35
C PRO A 314 5.24 -16.58 18.02
N PHE A 315 3.93 -16.46 17.78
CA PHE A 315 3.44 -15.62 16.69
C PHE A 315 3.82 -14.16 16.93
N ASP A 316 4.01 -13.44 15.84
CA ASP A 316 4.15 -11.99 15.86
C ASP A 316 2.77 -11.37 16.11
N THR A 317 2.67 -10.48 17.11
CA THR A 317 1.39 -9.90 17.57
C THR A 317 1.23 -8.43 17.20
N ASP A 318 2.35 -7.71 17.11
CA ASP A 318 2.38 -6.34 16.63
C ASP A 318 3.02 -6.36 15.23
N GLY A 319 2.45 -5.64 14.26
CA GLY A 319 3.16 -5.38 13.02
C GLY A 319 4.56 -4.85 13.34
N MET A 320 5.57 -5.22 12.54
CA MET A 320 6.94 -4.74 12.76
C MET A 320 6.91 -3.22 12.98
N LYS A 321 7.67 -2.68 13.95
CA LYS A 321 7.80 -1.24 14.11
C LYS A 321 8.11 -0.65 12.73
N VAL A 322 7.18 0.16 12.22
CA VAL A 322 7.43 0.96 11.02
C VAL A 322 8.68 1.75 11.34
N VAL A 323 9.58 1.93 10.37
CA VAL A 323 10.68 2.90 10.50
C VAL A 323 10.07 4.30 10.62
N THR A 324 9.52 4.62 11.79
CA THR A 324 9.47 5.96 12.31
C THR A 324 10.91 6.25 12.66
N LEU A 325 11.49 7.32 12.10
CA LEU A 325 12.79 7.74 12.57
C LEU A 325 12.66 8.00 14.07
N ASP A 326 13.30 7.17 14.89
CA ASP A 326 13.45 7.47 16.30
C ASP A 326 14.44 8.63 16.42
N LEU A 327 13.89 9.84 16.45
CA LEU A 327 14.64 11.06 16.60
C LEU A 327 14.88 11.42 18.07
N SER A 328 14.41 10.62 19.03
CA SER A 328 14.50 10.96 20.47
C SER A 328 15.95 11.23 20.92
N ASN A 329 16.92 10.53 20.33
CA ASN A 329 18.35 10.67 20.64
C ASN A 329 19.13 11.58 19.67
N LYS A 330 18.48 12.18 18.68
CA LYS A 330 19.13 13.06 17.71
C LYS A 330 19.30 14.47 18.28
N VAL A 331 20.52 14.98 18.22
CA VAL A 331 20.85 16.35 18.64
C VAL A 331 20.25 17.34 17.64
N ILE A 332 19.61 18.39 18.13
CA ILE A 332 19.02 19.45 17.29
C ILE A 332 20.07 20.51 16.98
N MET A 333 20.08 20.98 15.74
CA MET A 333 20.91 22.10 15.31
C MET A 333 20.41 23.40 15.96
N LYS A 334 21.35 24.20 16.48
CA LYS A 334 21.01 25.46 17.16
C LYS A 334 20.58 26.53 16.16
N ARG A 335 19.68 27.43 16.57
CA ARG A 335 19.19 28.54 15.72
C ARG A 335 20.31 29.40 15.15
N ASP A 336 21.31 29.75 15.96
CA ASP A 336 22.44 30.56 15.51
C ASP A 336 23.29 29.84 14.46
N GLU A 337 23.40 28.52 14.56
CA GLU A 337 24.10 27.69 13.59
C GLU A 337 23.34 27.64 12.26
N ILE A 338 22.01 27.48 12.29
CA ILE A 338 21.15 27.53 11.10
C ILE A 338 21.35 28.87 10.37
N LEU A 339 21.23 29.99 11.10
CA LEU A 339 21.38 31.34 10.54
C LEU A 339 22.78 31.57 9.96
N LYS A 340 23.82 31.05 10.63
CA LYS A 340 25.20 31.13 10.14
C LYS A 340 25.36 30.35 8.83
N ARG A 341 24.94 29.09 8.79
CA ARG A 341 25.05 28.23 7.59
C ARG A 341 24.23 28.76 6.42
N ALA A 342 23.05 29.32 6.67
CA ALA A 342 22.25 29.95 5.63
C ALA A 342 22.96 31.14 4.98
N LYS A 343 23.57 32.04 5.77
CA LYS A 343 24.36 33.17 5.25
C LYS A 343 25.61 32.72 4.48
N GLU A 344 26.30 31.70 4.96
CA GLU A 344 27.44 31.10 4.27
C GLU A 344 27.03 30.49 2.92
N ALA A 345 25.87 29.83 2.86
CA ALA A 345 25.32 29.26 1.63
C ALA A 345 24.93 30.34 0.59
N GLU A 346 24.39 31.48 1.02
CA GLU A 346 24.04 32.61 0.14
C GLU A 346 25.30 33.32 -0.43
N THR A 347 26.33 33.50 0.40
CA THR A 347 27.57 34.20 -0.03
C THR A 347 28.38 33.41 -1.04
N GLN A 348 28.34 32.07 -0.99
CA GLN A 348 28.98 31.21 -1.98
C GLN A 348 28.35 31.30 -3.38
N ASP A 349 27.08 31.70 -3.49
CA ASP A 349 26.37 31.83 -4.76
C ASP A 349 26.77 33.11 -5.52
N ASN A 350 27.06 34.19 -4.78
CA ASN A 350 27.50 35.46 -5.34
C ASN A 350 28.95 35.46 -5.85
N GLN A 351 29.78 34.48 -5.45
CA GLN A 351 31.15 34.33 -6.00
C GLN A 351 31.19 33.47 -7.27
N PHE A 352 30.23 32.57 -7.47
CA PHE A 352 30.17 31.70 -8.65
C PHE A 352 29.63 32.40 -9.91
N THR A 353 29.02 33.59 -9.77
CA THR A 353 28.45 34.36 -10.88
C THR A 353 29.43 35.32 -11.57
N THR A 354 30.71 35.40 -11.15
CA THR A 354 31.69 36.36 -11.70
C THR A 354 32.97 35.79 -12.31
N THR A 355 33.13 34.47 -12.50
CA THR A 355 34.30 33.94 -13.22
C THR A 355 33.97 32.79 -14.19
N THR A 356 34.01 33.15 -15.47
CA THR A 356 34.45 32.45 -16.69
C THR A 356 34.60 30.91 -16.68
N THR A 357 33.97 30.31 -17.71
CA THR A 357 34.37 29.10 -18.45
C THR A 357 35.68 28.44 -18.03
N GLU A 358 35.60 27.23 -17.45
CA GLU A 358 36.45 26.08 -17.81
C GLU A 358 35.99 24.78 -17.13
N THR A 359 36.08 23.69 -17.89
CA THR A 359 35.63 22.33 -17.58
C THR A 359 36.31 21.68 -16.38
N LYS A 360 35.52 21.26 -15.39
CA LYS A 360 35.85 20.12 -14.51
C LYS A 360 34.58 19.35 -14.12
N LYS A 361 34.40 18.18 -14.75
CA LYS A 361 33.52 17.12 -14.25
C LYS A 361 34.09 16.62 -12.93
N ILE A 362 33.47 17.02 -11.83
CA ILE A 362 33.59 16.35 -10.53
C ILE A 362 32.17 15.92 -10.13
N SER A 363 32.08 14.67 -9.70
CA SER A 363 30.92 13.93 -9.24
C SER A 363 30.03 14.66 -8.23
N GLY A 364 28.74 14.85 -8.57
CA GLY A 364 27.59 14.52 -7.71
C GLY A 364 27.07 15.53 -6.66
N GLY A 365 26.27 16.51 -7.08
CA GLY A 365 24.93 16.80 -6.49
C GLY A 365 24.74 17.48 -5.12
N GLY A 366 25.75 17.59 -4.24
CA GLY A 366 25.50 17.95 -2.82
C GLY A 366 25.00 19.38 -2.50
N GLY A 367 25.38 20.40 -3.28
CA GLY A 367 25.16 21.80 -2.90
C GLY A 367 23.72 22.32 -3.06
N GLY A 368 22.96 21.80 -4.03
CA GLY A 368 21.63 22.33 -4.35
C GLY A 368 20.59 22.05 -3.27
N ARG A 369 20.53 20.79 -2.80
CA ARG A 369 19.63 20.36 -1.73
C ARG A 369 19.90 21.12 -0.43
N GLU A 370 21.17 21.17 -0.02
CA GLU A 370 21.56 21.81 1.23
C GLU A 370 21.24 23.31 1.23
N ARG A 371 21.57 24.03 0.15
CA ARG A 371 21.21 25.45 -0.01
C ARG A 371 19.71 25.67 0.08
N ARG A 372 18.94 24.82 -0.61
CA ARG A 372 17.48 24.88 -0.59
C ARG A 372 16.91 24.67 0.81
N ILE A 373 17.41 23.67 1.54
CA ILE A 373 17.01 23.38 2.92
C ILE A 373 17.35 24.55 3.86
N LEU A 374 18.58 25.07 3.79
CA LEU A 374 19.02 26.18 4.64
C LEU A 374 18.21 27.45 4.38
N LYS A 375 17.83 27.72 3.13
CA LYS A 375 16.93 28.83 2.80
C LYS A 375 15.56 28.65 3.44
N GLU A 376 14.96 27.46 3.37
CA GLU A 376 13.66 27.20 4.00
C GLU A 376 13.72 27.29 5.52
N LEU A 377 14.81 26.81 6.15
CA LEU A 377 15.02 26.94 7.58
C LEU A 377 15.21 28.41 8.01
N ASN A 378 15.96 29.20 7.24
CA ASN A 378 16.10 30.64 7.48
C ASN A 378 14.76 31.37 7.33
N ASP A 379 13.98 31.05 6.30
CA ASP A 379 12.63 31.56 6.10
C ASP A 379 11.72 31.20 7.28
N ALA A 380 11.80 29.97 7.79
CA ALA A 380 11.02 29.56 8.95
C ALA A 380 11.34 30.34 10.23
N ILE A 381 12.62 30.69 10.43
CA ILE A 381 13.05 31.50 11.58
C ILE A 381 12.67 32.97 11.38
N THR A 382 12.90 33.52 10.20
CA THR A 382 12.76 34.97 9.92
C THR A 382 11.33 35.42 9.69
N LYS A 383 10.51 34.59 9.05
CA LYS A 383 9.08 34.88 8.79
C LYS A 383 8.19 34.60 10.01
N SER A 384 8.75 34.01 11.07
CA SER A 384 8.04 33.68 12.32
C SER A 384 6.72 32.95 12.06
N TYR A 385 6.79 31.76 11.44
CA TYR A 385 5.62 30.93 11.26
C TYR A 385 5.03 30.56 12.62
N ASN A 386 3.85 31.11 12.94
CA ASN A 386 3.23 30.95 14.26
C ASN A 386 2.58 29.57 14.41
N GLU A 387 2.26 28.93 13.29
CA GLU A 387 1.54 27.67 13.22
C GLU A 387 2.39 26.48 13.67
N CYS A 388 3.72 26.56 13.51
CA CYS A 388 4.64 25.46 13.79
C CYS A 388 6.02 25.92 14.28
N LYS A 389 6.71 25.07 15.04
CA LYS A 389 8.14 25.19 15.34
C LYS A 389 8.90 24.06 14.67
N ILE A 390 10.01 24.38 14.00
CA ILE A 390 10.83 23.42 13.24
C ILE A 390 12.20 23.28 13.93
N TYR A 391 12.64 22.04 14.10
CA TYR A 391 13.88 21.66 14.76
C TYR A 391 14.65 20.67 13.87
N PRO A 392 15.58 21.14 13.01
CA PRO A 392 16.42 20.27 12.19
C PRO A 392 17.45 19.55 13.05
N THR A 393 17.80 18.31 12.70
CA THR A 393 18.86 17.57 13.38
C THR A 393 20.25 18.08 12.98
N ALA A 394 21.20 17.99 13.91
CA ALA A 394 22.57 18.48 13.70
C ALA A 394 23.37 17.59 12.76
N ASP A 395 23.07 16.29 12.70
CA ASP A 395 23.74 15.30 11.86
C ASP A 395 23.23 15.30 10.41
N ASP A 396 21.93 15.48 10.19
CA ASP A 396 21.36 15.70 8.86
C ASP A 396 20.33 16.84 8.89
N ILE A 397 20.67 17.95 8.24
CA ILE A 397 19.79 19.12 8.14
C ILE A 397 18.49 18.83 7.38
N GLY A 398 18.37 17.71 6.67
CA GLY A 398 17.13 17.30 6.01
C GLY A 398 16.20 16.47 6.89
N ILE A 399 16.55 16.21 8.15
CA ILE A 399 15.68 15.50 9.09
C ILE A 399 15.20 16.50 10.14
N TRP A 400 13.89 16.74 10.21
CA TRP A 400 13.29 17.73 11.11
C TRP A 400 12.31 17.09 12.09
N LYS A 401 12.32 17.56 13.33
CA LYS A 401 11.19 17.47 14.26
C LYS A 401 10.35 18.74 14.11
N ILE A 402 9.03 18.58 14.03
CA ILE A 402 8.10 19.71 13.87
C ILE A 402 7.07 19.63 14.98
N LEU A 403 6.84 20.74 15.67
CA LEU A 403 5.69 20.92 16.56
C LEU A 403 4.65 21.75 15.84
N LEU A 404 3.41 21.26 15.78
CA LEU A 404 2.30 21.87 15.08
C LEU A 404 1.16 22.18 16.06
N ILE A 405 0.63 23.40 16.03
CA ILE A 405 -0.58 23.74 16.79
C ILE A 405 -1.82 23.28 16.02
N GLY A 406 -2.75 22.63 16.71
CA GLY A 406 -4.07 22.30 16.15
C GLY A 406 -4.80 23.53 15.63
N PRO A 407 -5.35 23.51 14.39
CA PRO A 407 -6.02 24.68 13.83
C PRO A 407 -7.24 25.15 14.66
N LYS A 408 -7.43 26.47 14.77
CA LYS A 408 -8.60 27.06 15.44
C LYS A 408 -9.88 26.67 14.69
N GLY A 409 -10.95 26.38 15.43
CA GLY A 409 -12.23 25.94 14.86
C GLY A 409 -12.27 24.46 14.43
N SER A 410 -11.18 23.71 14.64
CA SER A 410 -11.14 22.27 14.39
C SER A 410 -11.23 21.48 15.71
N PRO A 411 -11.64 20.19 15.69
CA PRO A 411 -11.59 19.33 16.88
C PRO A 411 -10.18 19.22 17.50
N PHE A 412 -9.14 19.45 16.69
CA PHE A 412 -7.74 19.41 17.05
C PHE A 412 -7.23 20.66 17.77
N GLU A 413 -8.02 21.73 17.81
CA GLU A 413 -7.68 23.01 18.44
C GLU A 413 -7.13 22.84 19.87
N ASN A 414 -6.15 23.68 20.22
CA ASN A 414 -5.40 23.65 21.48
C ASN A 414 -4.56 22.38 21.73
N GLY A 415 -4.50 21.46 20.77
CA GLY A 415 -3.54 20.36 20.77
C GLY A 415 -2.18 20.77 20.19
N ILE A 416 -1.12 20.13 20.67
CA ILE A 416 0.24 20.22 20.12
C ILE A 416 0.59 18.86 19.53
N TYR A 417 0.84 18.82 18.23
CA TYR A 417 1.09 17.61 17.47
C TYR A 417 2.54 17.59 17.01
N GLN A 418 3.24 16.49 17.28
CA GLN A 418 4.60 16.29 16.83
C GLN A 418 4.58 15.55 15.49
N LEU A 419 5.39 16.04 14.55
CA LEU A 419 5.61 15.43 13.24
C LEU A 419 7.12 15.24 13.01
N THR A 420 7.46 14.26 12.18
CA THR A 420 8.79 14.12 11.58
C THR A 420 8.72 14.51 10.11
N CYS A 421 9.78 15.14 9.62
CA CYS A 421 9.98 15.44 8.20
C CYS A 421 11.34 14.90 7.77
N VAL A 422 11.36 14.15 6.67
CA VAL A 422 12.58 13.63 6.04
C VAL A 422 12.65 14.14 4.61
N ILE A 423 13.63 14.99 4.34
CA ILE A 423 13.87 15.60 3.05
C ILE A 423 14.83 14.70 2.26
N PRO A 424 14.43 14.15 1.09
CA PRO A 424 15.24 13.20 0.35
C PRO A 424 16.44 13.90 -0.33
N GLN A 425 17.39 13.10 -0.84
CA GLN A 425 18.64 13.63 -1.43
C GLN A 425 18.43 14.40 -2.73
N ASP A 426 17.35 14.11 -3.44
CA ASP A 426 16.92 14.73 -4.70
C ASP A 426 15.91 15.88 -4.49
N TYR A 427 15.71 16.34 -3.25
CA TYR A 427 14.93 17.55 -2.98
C TYR A 427 15.54 18.79 -3.67
N PRO A 428 14.73 19.65 -4.31
CA PRO A 428 13.26 19.72 -4.30
C PRO A 428 12.57 18.98 -5.45
N PHE A 429 13.25 18.14 -6.21
CA PHE A 429 12.62 17.38 -7.31
C PHE A 429 11.76 16.23 -6.82
N LYS A 430 12.06 15.67 -5.63
CA LYS A 430 11.16 14.78 -4.91
C LYS A 430 10.61 15.43 -3.63
N PRO A 431 9.36 15.09 -3.23
CA PRO A 431 8.73 15.63 -2.04
C PRO A 431 9.40 15.17 -0.74
N PRO A 432 9.26 15.92 0.36
CA PRO A 432 9.64 15.46 1.69
C PRO A 432 8.66 14.39 2.19
N LYS A 433 9.14 13.46 3.01
CA LYS A 433 8.26 12.52 3.73
C LYS A 433 7.88 13.11 5.08
N ILE A 434 6.60 13.33 5.34
CA ILE A 434 6.08 13.83 6.63
C ILE A 434 5.16 12.80 7.27
N SER A 435 5.32 12.58 8.58
CA SER A 435 4.46 11.69 9.37
C SER A 435 4.23 12.24 10.77
N PHE A 436 3.04 12.00 11.33
CA PHE A 436 2.72 12.29 12.72
C PHE A 436 3.42 11.30 13.66
N VAL A 437 4.03 11.84 14.71
CA VAL A 437 4.49 11.07 15.87
C VAL A 437 3.37 10.98 16.90
N THR A 438 2.65 12.08 17.11
CA THR A 438 1.46 12.11 17.94
C THR A 438 0.37 11.26 17.28
N LYS A 439 -0.23 10.33 18.03
CA LYS A 439 -1.35 9.53 17.51
C LYS A 439 -2.55 10.41 17.17
N MET A 440 -3.14 10.16 16.01
CA MET A 440 -4.22 10.96 15.44
C MET A 440 -5.46 10.10 15.19
N HIS A 441 -6.62 10.66 15.55
CA HIS A 441 -7.92 10.17 15.12
C HIS A 441 -8.40 11.02 13.93
N HIS A 442 -8.06 10.62 12.71
CA HIS A 442 -8.35 11.42 11.52
C HIS A 442 -8.49 10.54 10.26
N PRO A 443 -9.49 10.78 9.38
CA PRO A 443 -9.72 9.92 8.20
C PRO A 443 -8.49 9.73 7.29
N ASN A 444 -7.73 10.81 7.07
CA ASN A 444 -6.57 10.81 6.16
C ASN A 444 -5.21 10.61 6.85
N ILE A 445 -5.18 10.25 8.14
CA ILE A 445 -3.92 10.00 8.87
C ILE A 445 -3.98 8.58 9.44
N SER A 446 -3.00 7.76 9.09
CA SER A 446 -2.90 6.40 9.61
C SER A 446 -2.69 6.40 11.13
N LYS A 447 -3.60 5.76 11.87
CA LYS A 447 -3.48 5.62 13.32
C LYS A 447 -2.25 4.78 13.74
N ALA A 448 -1.86 3.83 12.91
CA ALA A 448 -0.75 2.92 13.17
C ALA A 448 0.62 3.56 12.89
N SER A 449 0.76 4.26 11.76
CA SER A 449 2.06 4.77 11.29
C SER A 449 2.23 6.28 11.43
N GLY A 450 1.14 7.04 11.57
CA GLY A 450 1.13 8.49 11.50
C GLY A 450 1.31 9.06 10.09
N SER A 451 1.45 8.23 9.07
CA SER A 451 1.54 8.65 7.67
C SER A 451 0.24 9.32 7.21
N LEU A 452 0.36 10.23 6.25
CA LEU A 452 -0.75 10.99 5.67
C LEU A 452 -0.70 10.92 4.14
N CYS A 453 -1.86 10.93 3.51
CA CYS A 453 -1.99 11.06 2.05
C CYS A 453 -2.31 12.52 1.73
N LEU A 454 -1.42 13.17 0.97
CA LEU A 454 -1.65 14.49 0.38
C LEU A 454 -1.19 14.44 -1.07
N ASP A 455 -2.03 14.90 -1.98
CA ASP A 455 -1.75 15.05 -3.42
C ASP A 455 -0.47 15.85 -3.67
N ILE A 456 -0.24 16.93 -2.91
CA ILE A 456 0.96 17.75 -3.00
C ILE A 456 2.24 17.01 -2.58
N LEU A 457 2.14 15.88 -1.89
CA LEU A 457 3.28 15.00 -1.57
C LEU A 457 3.43 13.84 -2.57
N LYS A 458 2.61 13.83 -3.63
CA LYS A 458 2.55 12.81 -4.66
C LYS A 458 2.67 13.46 -6.05
N ASP A 459 1.60 13.40 -6.85
CA ASP A 459 1.52 13.84 -8.24
C ASP A 459 1.48 15.36 -8.39
N GLN A 460 0.98 16.08 -7.38
CA GLN A 460 0.94 17.55 -7.36
C GLN A 460 2.20 18.16 -6.74
N TRP A 461 3.22 17.35 -6.41
CA TRP A 461 4.49 17.89 -5.94
C TRP A 461 5.18 18.68 -7.05
N SER A 462 5.57 19.91 -6.73
CA SER A 462 6.38 20.76 -7.60
C SER A 462 7.61 21.23 -6.83
N PRO A 463 8.78 21.34 -7.47
CA PRO A 463 9.96 21.94 -6.86
C PRO A 463 9.75 23.36 -6.31
N ALA A 464 8.67 24.05 -6.69
CA ALA A 464 8.29 25.34 -6.16
C ALA A 464 7.67 25.27 -4.74
N LEU A 465 7.10 24.12 -4.36
CA LEU A 465 6.52 23.90 -3.03
C LEU A 465 7.61 23.78 -1.98
N THR A 466 7.30 24.21 -0.76
CA THR A 466 8.20 24.17 0.41
C THR A 466 7.64 23.24 1.48
N VAL A 467 8.46 22.82 2.43
CA VAL A 467 7.98 22.06 3.60
C VAL A 467 6.92 22.86 4.36
N PHE A 468 7.05 24.18 4.43
CA PHE A 468 6.04 25.02 5.07
C PHE A 468 4.71 25.01 4.31
N SER A 469 4.73 25.03 2.97
CA SER A 469 3.53 24.86 2.15
C SER A 469 2.83 23.53 2.47
N VAL A 470 3.59 22.45 2.65
CA VAL A 470 3.04 21.15 3.07
C VAL A 470 2.41 21.22 4.46
N ILE A 471 3.06 21.89 5.43
CA ILE A 471 2.51 22.07 6.78
C ILE A 471 1.18 22.83 6.74
N LEU A 472 1.05 23.85 5.88
CA LEU A 472 -0.22 24.56 5.70
C LEU A 472 -1.32 23.65 5.12
N SER A 473 -0.99 22.81 4.14
CA SER A 473 -1.95 21.83 3.60
C SER A 473 -2.35 20.78 4.65
N ILE A 474 -1.43 20.31 5.49
CA ILE A 474 -1.75 19.42 6.63
C ILE A 474 -2.74 20.12 7.57
N ARG A 475 -2.55 21.41 7.86
CA ARG A 475 -3.51 22.17 8.69
C ARG A 475 -4.88 22.27 8.03
N SER A 476 -4.92 22.50 6.72
CA SER A 476 -6.17 22.51 5.97
C SER A 476 -6.89 21.16 6.07
N LEU A 477 -6.13 20.06 5.96
CA LEU A 477 -6.66 18.70 6.09
C LEU A 477 -7.23 18.44 7.50
N LEU A 478 -6.60 18.96 8.56
CA LEU A 478 -7.12 18.86 9.93
C LEU A 478 -8.41 19.67 10.16
N ILE A 479 -8.64 20.73 9.38
CA ILE A 479 -9.87 21.51 9.42
C ILE A 479 -10.98 20.76 8.67
N ASP A 480 -10.66 20.30 7.46
CA ASP A 480 -11.59 19.65 6.55
C ASP A 480 -10.97 18.37 5.99
N ALA A 481 -11.40 17.23 6.53
CA ALA A 481 -10.90 15.93 6.14
C ALA A 481 -11.51 15.51 4.79
N ASN A 482 -10.78 14.71 4.00
CA ASN A 482 -11.28 14.13 2.77
C ASN A 482 -11.72 12.67 3.01
N PRO A 483 -12.99 12.39 3.29
CA PRO A 483 -13.44 11.03 3.60
C PRO A 483 -13.57 10.12 2.37
N ASP A 484 -13.31 10.62 1.15
CA ASP A 484 -13.31 9.80 -0.07
C ASP A 484 -11.90 9.24 -0.39
N ASP A 485 -10.85 9.86 0.16
CA ASP A 485 -9.45 9.38 0.11
C ASP A 485 -8.92 9.04 1.52
N ALA A 486 -9.73 8.31 2.29
CA ALA A 486 -9.41 8.00 3.68
C ALA A 486 -8.41 6.84 3.82
N LEU A 487 -7.40 7.03 4.66
CA LEU A 487 -6.50 5.95 5.09
C LEU A 487 -7.16 5.05 6.13
N ASP A 488 -8.06 5.60 6.95
CA ASP A 488 -8.87 4.86 7.94
C ASP A 488 -10.35 4.97 7.58
N SER A 489 -10.91 3.88 7.02
CA SER A 489 -12.30 3.83 6.56
C SER A 489 -13.30 3.88 7.72
N ASN A 490 -12.94 3.38 8.90
CA ASN A 490 -13.81 3.42 10.07
C ASN A 490 -13.94 4.86 10.58
N VAL A 491 -12.83 5.57 10.68
CA VAL A 491 -12.83 6.99 11.07
C VAL A 491 -13.52 7.85 10.00
N ALA A 492 -13.40 7.51 8.72
CA ALA A 492 -14.12 8.18 7.65
C ALA A 492 -15.65 7.99 7.73
N ALA A 493 -16.10 6.78 8.04
CA ALA A 493 -17.52 6.49 8.27
C ALA A 493 -18.04 7.26 9.50
N GLU A 494 -17.27 7.28 10.59
CA GLU A 494 -17.58 8.05 11.80
C GLU A 494 -17.66 9.56 11.49
N TYR A 495 -16.72 10.08 10.71
CA TYR A 495 -16.70 11.48 10.26
C TYR A 495 -17.93 11.85 9.41
N LYS A 496 -18.33 10.97 8.49
CA LYS A 496 -19.46 11.17 7.57
C LYS A 496 -20.83 11.04 8.26
N HIS A 497 -20.99 10.04 9.12
CA HIS A 497 -22.30 9.63 9.62
C HIS A 497 -22.51 9.92 11.12
N GLU A 498 -21.44 10.04 11.91
CA GLU A 498 -21.49 10.11 13.38
C GLU A 498 -20.65 11.25 13.93
N LYS A 499 -20.86 12.47 13.42
CA LYS A 499 -20.03 13.67 13.72
C LYS A 499 -19.79 13.93 15.22
N LEU A 500 -20.77 13.64 16.09
CA LEU A 500 -20.61 13.79 17.54
C LEU A 500 -19.65 12.75 18.14
N LEU A 501 -19.74 11.48 17.69
CA LEU A 501 -18.82 10.43 18.13
C LEU A 501 -17.39 10.77 17.68
N TYR A 502 -17.24 11.20 16.41
CA TYR A 502 -15.97 11.67 15.86
C TYR A 502 -15.33 12.74 16.74
N GLN A 503 -16.10 13.78 17.08
CA GLN A 503 -15.60 14.84 17.95
C GLN A 503 -15.19 14.33 19.33
N GLN A 504 -15.96 13.42 19.94
CA GLN A 504 -15.62 12.83 21.23
C GLN A 504 -14.33 12.01 21.19
N ASN A 505 -14.17 11.19 20.15
CA ASN A 505 -12.98 10.36 19.96
C ASN A 505 -11.72 11.21 19.68
N VAL A 506 -11.83 12.25 18.86
CA VAL A 506 -10.73 13.21 18.65
C VAL A 506 -10.36 13.92 19.95
N LEU A 507 -11.33 14.38 20.74
CA LEU A 507 -11.06 15.04 22.03
C LEU A 507 -10.39 14.10 23.03
N LYS A 508 -10.80 12.83 23.05
CA LYS A 508 -10.20 11.79 23.89
C LYS A 508 -8.74 11.55 23.50
N GLU A 509 -8.44 11.38 22.21
CA GLU A 509 -7.06 11.18 21.74
C GLU A 509 -6.21 12.45 21.93
N LYS A 510 -6.75 13.63 21.68
CA LYS A 510 -6.07 14.92 21.93
C LYS A 510 -5.63 15.05 23.39
N LYS A 511 -6.51 14.67 24.33
CA LYS A 511 -6.19 14.70 25.76
C LYS A 511 -5.08 13.71 26.13
N LEU A 512 -5.03 12.56 25.47
CA LEU A 512 -4.05 11.50 25.74
C LEU A 512 -2.68 11.78 25.12
N TYR A 513 -2.64 12.31 23.90
CA TYR A 513 -1.43 12.32 23.07
C TYR A 513 -0.97 13.71 22.61
N ALA A 514 -1.87 14.70 22.62
CA ALA A 514 -1.59 16.04 22.07
C ALA A 514 -1.72 17.16 23.11
N SER A 515 -1.70 16.81 24.40
CA SER A 515 -1.67 17.77 25.52
C SER A 515 -0.38 17.65 26.36
N PRO A 516 0.81 17.61 25.74
CA PRO A 516 2.07 17.46 26.48
C PRO A 516 2.40 18.74 27.27
N THR A 517 3.17 18.57 28.35
CA THR A 517 3.72 19.73 29.06
C THR A 517 4.93 20.29 28.30
N VAL A 518 5.30 21.57 28.56
CA VAL A 518 6.51 22.17 27.97
C VAL A 518 7.76 21.34 28.27
N PRO A 519 7.98 20.83 29.50
CA PRO A 519 9.08 19.90 29.78
C PRO A 519 9.07 18.63 28.92
N ASP A 520 7.90 18.02 28.69
CA ASP A 520 7.80 16.80 27.86
C ASP A 520 8.23 17.10 26.42
N LEU A 521 7.71 18.20 25.85
CA LEU A 521 8.10 18.65 24.51
C LEU A 521 9.59 18.94 24.40
N LEU A 522 10.18 19.61 25.38
CA LEU A 522 11.62 19.92 25.36
C LEU A 522 12.47 18.66 25.49
N LYS A 523 12.04 17.69 26.29
CA LYS A 523 12.72 16.39 26.40
C LYS A 523 12.70 15.66 25.06
N ASP A 524 11.56 15.65 24.37
CA ASP A 524 11.42 14.96 23.08
C ASP A 524 12.15 15.69 21.96
N VAL A 525 12.17 17.02 21.97
CA VAL A 525 12.82 17.83 20.94
C VAL A 525 14.33 17.94 21.18
N LEU A 526 14.76 18.39 22.35
CA LEU A 526 16.16 18.69 22.67
C LEU A 526 16.94 17.50 23.25
N GLY A 527 16.26 16.43 23.63
CA GLY A 527 16.88 15.27 24.27
C GLY A 527 17.34 15.56 25.71
N SER A 528 18.45 14.96 26.13
CA SER A 528 19.00 15.10 27.48
C SER A 528 19.80 16.41 27.66
N VAL A 529 19.11 17.55 27.64
CA VAL A 529 19.69 18.84 28.04
C VAL A 529 19.54 19.03 29.55
N ASN A 530 20.58 19.56 30.20
CA ASN A 530 20.52 19.89 31.62
C ASN A 530 19.46 20.99 31.87
N ILE A 531 18.45 20.69 32.69
CA ILE A 531 17.33 21.59 33.02
C ILE A 531 17.81 22.92 33.64
N ASP A 532 18.95 22.91 34.33
CA ASP A 532 19.51 24.12 34.96
C ASP A 532 20.28 25.02 33.98
N SER A 533 20.57 24.52 32.77
CA SER A 533 21.30 25.27 31.75
C SER A 533 20.50 26.49 31.27
N GLN A 534 21.23 27.55 30.87
CA GLN A 534 20.60 28.72 30.27
C GLN A 534 19.87 28.36 28.97
N GLU A 535 20.44 27.43 28.19
CA GLU A 535 19.85 26.90 26.96
C GLU A 535 18.46 26.30 27.19
N TYR A 536 18.29 25.47 28.22
CA TYR A 536 16.98 24.92 28.56
C TYR A 536 15.99 26.01 28.98
N LYS A 537 16.43 26.97 29.81
CA LYS A 537 15.59 28.08 30.28
C LYS A 537 15.10 28.97 29.14
N ASP A 538 15.97 29.28 28.18
CA ASP A 538 15.63 30.08 27.01
C ASP A 538 14.67 29.32 26.08
N ALA A 539 14.92 28.03 25.83
CA ALA A 539 14.02 27.19 25.04
C ALA A 539 12.65 27.02 25.71
N TYR A 540 12.62 26.85 27.03
CA TYR A 540 11.39 26.78 27.82
C TYR A 540 10.57 28.07 27.70
N LYS A 541 11.23 29.23 27.80
CA LYS A 541 10.56 30.51 27.64
C LYS A 541 9.99 30.67 26.23
N ASP A 542 10.79 30.44 25.19
CA ASP A 542 10.36 30.56 23.78
C ASP A 542 9.17 29.62 23.48
N LEU A 543 9.25 28.36 23.91
CA LEU A 543 8.18 27.39 23.68
C LEU A 543 6.91 27.74 24.46
N SER A 544 7.05 28.19 25.71
CA SER A 544 5.92 28.62 26.54
C SER A 544 5.21 29.85 25.96
N GLU A 545 5.95 30.84 25.48
CA GLU A 545 5.40 32.03 24.83
C GLU A 545 4.69 31.67 23.52
N TRP A 546 5.31 30.82 22.72
CA TRP A 546 4.70 30.34 21.47
C TRP A 546 3.39 29.57 21.70
N ILE A 547 3.34 28.67 22.69
CA ILE A 547 2.09 27.96 23.03
C ILE A 547 1.02 28.95 23.47
N LYS A 548 1.35 29.86 24.41
CA LYS A 548 0.40 30.86 24.91
C LYS A 548 -0.20 31.73 23.81
N LEU A 549 0.62 32.18 22.86
CA LEU A 549 0.18 33.01 21.73
C LEU A 549 -0.85 32.29 20.84
N ASN A 550 -0.74 30.96 20.72
CA ASN A 550 -1.51 30.20 19.75
C ASN A 550 -2.69 29.42 20.36
N THR A 551 -2.71 29.22 21.69
CA THR A 551 -3.81 28.55 22.40
C THR A 551 -4.74 29.50 23.17
N GLN A 552 -4.43 30.80 23.18
CA GLN A 552 -5.35 31.87 23.62
C GLN A 552 -6.03 32.48 22.39
#